data_AF-A0A537TZM2-F1
#
_entry.id   AF-A0A537TZM2-F1
#
_cell.length_a   1.000
_cell.length_b   1.000
_cell.length_c   1.000
_cell.angle_alpha   90.00
_cell.angle_beta   90.00
_cell.angle_gamma   90.00
#
_symmetry.space_group_name_H-M   'P 1'
#
loop_
_entity.id
_entity.type
_entity.pdbx_description
1 polymer ?
#
loop_
_entity_poly.entity_id
_entity_poly.type
_entity_poly.pdbx_seq_one_letter_code
_entity_poly.pdbx_strand_id
1 'polypeptide(L)'
;TEASIPELKERIAKAIDFVKGLKPAQIDGTEDKAIKITFPSGATRDFTGESLLLTNSLPNFFFHCTTAYDILRHCGIELGKRDFMGTPVSL
;
A
#
# COMPACT_ATOMS: atom_id res chain seq x y z
N THR A 1 2.95 -4.54 17.50
CA THR A 1 2.14 -3.36 17.12
C THR A 1 2.96 -2.13 17.46
N GLU A 2 3.05 -1.19 16.53
CA GLU A 2 3.72 0.10 16.77
C GLU A 2 2.89 0.95 17.75
N ALA A 3 3.56 1.62 18.69
CA ALA A 3 2.93 2.41 19.75
C ALA A 3 3.29 3.91 19.70
N SER A 4 4.18 4.32 18.80
CA SER A 4 4.66 5.69 18.71
C SER A 4 4.83 6.16 17.26
N ILE A 5 4.82 7.48 17.03
CA ILE A 5 5.07 8.06 15.69
C ILE A 5 6.45 7.67 15.14
N PRO A 6 7.54 7.66 15.91
CA PRO A 6 8.83 7.15 15.43
C PRO A 6 8.78 5.70 14.95
N GLU A 7 8.12 4.80 15.69
CA GLU A 7 7.95 3.40 15.28
C GLU A 7 7.13 3.27 13.99
N LEU A 8 6.08 4.08 13.83
CA LEU A 8 5.29 4.11 12.59
C LEU A 8 6.12 4.58 11.40
N LYS A 9 6.96 5.60 11.58
CA LYS A 9 7.89 6.07 10.54
C LYS A 9 8.93 5.00 10.19
N GLU A 10 9.47 4.30 11.19
CA GLU A 10 10.40 3.19 10.98
C GLU A 10 9.74 2.04 10.21
N ARG A 11 8.48 1.72 10.50
CA ARG A 11 7.73 0.71 9.76
C ARG A 11 7.57 1.08 8.29
N ILE A 12 7.25 2.35 7.99
CA ILE A 12 7.17 2.86 6.61
C ILE A 12 8.53 2.75 5.93
N ALA A 13 9.62 3.15 6.59
CA ALA A 13 10.97 3.05 6.05
C ALA A 13 11.36 1.60 5.70
N LYS A 14 11.10 0.65 6.61
CA LYS A 14 11.35 -0.79 6.36
C LYS A 14 10.58 -1.33 5.16
N ALA A 15 9.33 -0.90 4.98
CA ALA A 15 8.52 -1.31 3.81
C ALA A 15 9.08 -0.73 2.51
N ILE A 16 9.50 0.55 2.52
CA ILE A 16 10.14 1.19 1.37
C ILE A 16 11.45 0.49 1.02
N ASP A 17 12.29 0.19 2.00
CA ASP A 17 13.58 -0.47 1.78
C ASP A 17 13.42 -1.90 1.25
N PHE A 18 12.42 -2.63 1.75
CA PHE A 18 12.05 -3.93 1.21
C PHE A 18 11.67 -3.83 -0.28
N VAL A 19 10.79 -2.89 -0.65
CA VAL A 19 10.35 -2.71 -2.05
C VAL A 19 11.52 -2.28 -2.94
N LYS A 20 12.39 -1.39 -2.48
CA LYS A 20 13.60 -0.97 -3.20
C LYS A 20 14.59 -2.12 -3.44
N GLY A 21 14.58 -3.14 -2.60
CA GLY A 21 15.41 -4.33 -2.73
C GLY A 21 14.94 -5.32 -3.80
N LEU A 22 13.71 -5.17 -4.32
CA LEU A 22 13.16 -6.06 -5.34
C LEU A 22 13.74 -5.72 -6.72
N LYS A 23 14.19 -6.74 -7.44
CA LYS A 23 14.63 -6.64 -8.83
C LYS A 23 13.45 -6.90 -9.77
N PRO A 24 13.35 -6.24 -10.93
CA PRO A 24 12.27 -6.47 -11.90
C PRO A 24 12.08 -7.95 -12.25
N ALA A 25 13.16 -8.69 -12.47
CA ALA A 25 13.15 -10.13 -12.76
C ALA A 25 12.51 -11.02 -11.65
N GLN A 26 12.22 -10.49 -10.46
CA GLN A 26 11.48 -11.19 -9.41
C GLN A 26 9.95 -11.04 -9.55
N ILE A 27 9.49 -10.09 -10.38
CA ILE A 27 8.08 -9.70 -10.53
C ILE A 27 7.61 -9.89 -11.97
N ASP A 28 8.46 -9.57 -12.96
CA ASP A 28 8.13 -9.68 -14.38
C ASP A 28 7.73 -11.12 -14.75
N GLY A 29 6.61 -11.29 -15.45
CA GLY A 29 6.09 -12.61 -15.83
C GLY A 29 5.23 -13.27 -14.75
N THR A 30 4.92 -12.58 -13.64
CA THR A 30 4.05 -13.11 -12.58
C THR A 30 2.59 -12.68 -12.70
N GLU A 31 2.23 -11.96 -13.76
CA GLU A 31 0.90 -11.38 -14.01
C GLU A 31 -0.19 -12.46 -13.94
N ASP A 32 0.04 -13.62 -14.55
CA ASP A 32 -0.90 -14.75 -14.60
C ASP A 32 -0.72 -15.76 -13.45
N LYS A 33 0.18 -15.50 -12.50
CA LYS A 33 0.43 -16.43 -11.39
C LYS A 33 -0.85 -16.62 -10.57
N ALA A 34 -1.29 -17.87 -10.44
CA ALA A 34 -2.44 -18.20 -9.59
C ALA A 34 -2.13 -17.95 -8.11
N ILE A 35 -2.96 -17.13 -7.46
CA ILE A 35 -2.85 -16.78 -6.04
C ILE A 35 -4.21 -17.00 -5.38
N LYS A 36 -4.23 -17.78 -4.30
CA LYS A 36 -5.42 -18.00 -3.46
C LYS A 36 -5.25 -17.30 -2.12
N ILE A 37 -6.19 -16.42 -1.77
CA ILE A 37 -6.22 -15.74 -0.48
C ILE A 37 -7.38 -16.29 0.35
N THR A 38 -7.10 -16.71 1.57
CA THR A 38 -8.10 -17.05 2.58
C THR A 38 -8.23 -15.88 3.55
N PHE A 39 -9.41 -15.27 3.60
CA PHE A 39 -9.71 -14.17 4.50
C PHE A 39 -9.99 -14.67 5.92
N PRO A 40 -9.89 -13.81 6.96
CA PRO A 40 -10.22 -14.19 8.34
C PRO A 40 -11.65 -14.75 8.51
N SER A 41 -12.57 -14.42 7.62
CA SER A 41 -13.94 -14.97 7.58
C SER A 41 -14.02 -16.43 7.10
N GLY A 42 -12.91 -17.01 6.66
CA GLY A 42 -12.85 -18.34 6.03
C GLY A 42 -13.21 -18.33 4.53
N ALA A 43 -13.69 -17.21 3.99
CA ALA A 43 -13.91 -17.07 2.56
C ALA A 43 -12.56 -17.14 1.81
N THR A 44 -12.54 -17.85 0.68
CA THR A 44 -11.39 -17.90 -0.21
C THR A 44 -11.68 -17.13 -1.50
N ARG A 45 -10.68 -16.45 -2.04
CA ARG A 45 -10.75 -15.83 -3.36
C ARG A 45 -9.50 -16.20 -4.16
N ASP A 46 -9.73 -16.48 -5.43
CA ASP A 46 -8.69 -16.75 -6.40
C ASP A 46 -8.40 -15.49 -7.23
N PHE A 47 -7.12 -15.28 -7.49
CA PHE A 47 -6.59 -14.17 -8.27
C PHE A 47 -5.48 -14.68 -9.20
N THR A 48 -5.23 -13.89 -10.24
CA THR A 48 -3.92 -13.80 -10.89
C THR A 48 -3.05 -12.77 -10.16
N GLY A 49 -1.74 -12.74 -10.42
CA GLY A 49 -0.86 -11.71 -9.87
C GLY A 49 -1.34 -10.29 -10.20
N GLU A 50 -1.73 -10.06 -11.45
CA GLU A 50 -2.23 -8.77 -11.92
C GLU A 50 -3.57 -8.40 -11.25
N SER A 51 -4.56 -9.30 -11.25
CA SER A 51 -5.87 -9.01 -10.65
C SER A 51 -5.76 -8.79 -9.14
N LEU A 52 -4.90 -9.54 -8.44
CA LEU A 52 -4.63 -9.27 -7.03
C LEU A 52 -4.10 -7.85 -6.83
N LEU A 53 -3.17 -7.39 -7.66
CA LEU A 53 -2.61 -6.04 -7.55
C LEU A 53 -3.65 -4.97 -7.87
N LEU A 54 -4.26 -5.04 -9.05
CA LEU A 54 -5.09 -3.97 -9.60
C LEU A 54 -6.47 -3.88 -8.94
N THR A 55 -7.09 -5.01 -8.61
CA THR A 55 -8.49 -5.03 -8.13
C THR A 55 -8.62 -5.19 -6.63
N ASN A 56 -7.53 -5.52 -5.92
CA ASN A 56 -7.56 -5.72 -4.47
C ASN A 56 -6.47 -4.91 -3.75
N SER A 57 -5.19 -5.15 -4.02
CA SER A 57 -4.10 -4.55 -3.24
C SER A 57 -4.01 -3.04 -3.41
N LEU A 58 -4.05 -2.51 -4.64
CA LEU A 58 -4.01 -1.07 -4.90
C LEU A 58 -5.23 -0.32 -4.33
N PRO A 59 -6.48 -0.76 -4.53
CA PRO A 59 -7.65 -0.13 -3.91
C PRO A 59 -7.56 -0.10 -2.39
N ASN A 60 -7.16 -1.20 -1.74
CA ASN A 60 -7.00 -1.24 -0.28
C ASN A 60 -5.87 -0.31 0.20
N PHE A 61 -4.74 -0.27 -0.51
CA PHE A 61 -3.64 0.64 -0.19
C PHE A 61 -4.11 2.10 -0.17
N PHE A 62 -4.76 2.56 -1.25
CA PHE A 62 -5.25 3.94 -1.32
C PHE A 62 -6.40 4.23 -0.36
N PHE A 63 -7.28 3.26 -0.09
CA PHE A 63 -8.31 3.40 0.94
C PHE A 63 -7.69 3.72 2.31
N HIS A 64 -6.67 2.97 2.73
CA HIS A 64 -6.01 3.19 4.03
C HIS A 64 -5.17 4.47 4.06
N CYS A 65 -4.42 4.77 2.99
CA CYS A 65 -3.68 6.03 2.91
C CYS A 65 -4.60 7.26 2.99
N THR A 66 -5.73 7.23 2.27
CA THR A 66 -6.71 8.32 2.30
C THR A 66 -7.38 8.41 3.68
N THR A 67 -7.74 7.28 4.29
CA THR A 67 -8.31 7.27 5.65
C THR A 67 -7.35 7.88 6.68
N ALA A 68 -6.06 7.56 6.61
CA ALA A 68 -5.06 8.14 7.50
C ALA A 68 -4.90 9.66 7.28
N TYR A 69 -4.89 10.11 6.02
CA TYR A 69 -4.89 11.51 5.65
C TYR A 69 -6.11 12.25 6.24
N ASP A 70 -7.30 11.68 6.09
CA ASP A 70 -8.56 12.26 6.56
C ASP A 70 -8.62 12.35 8.08
N ILE A 71 -8.14 11.33 8.81
CA ILE A 71 -8.07 11.36 10.28
C ILE A 71 -7.17 12.52 10.74
N LEU A 72 -5.96 12.64 10.19
CA LEU A 72 -5.03 13.71 10.56
C LEU A 72 -5.61 15.10 10.26
N ARG A 73 -6.23 15.24 9.08
CA ARG A 73 -6.89 16.49 8.68
C ARG A 73 -8.07 16.83 9.59
N HIS A 74 -8.88 15.83 9.95
CA HIS A 74 -10.00 15.99 10.87
C HIS A 74 -9.53 16.41 12.27
N CYS A 75 -8.37 15.92 12.73
CA CYS A 75 -7.74 16.31 13.99
C CYS A 75 -7.04 17.69 13.96
N GLY A 76 -7.17 18.46 12.87
CA GLY A 76 -6.66 19.82 12.77
C GLY A 76 -5.25 19.97 12.21
N ILE A 77 -4.64 18.89 11.69
CA ILE A 77 -3.39 19.02 10.94
C ILE A 77 -3.69 19.64 9.57
N GLU A 78 -2.96 20.71 9.23
CA GLU A 78 -3.12 21.43 7.96
C GLU A 78 -2.54 20.67 6.76
N LEU A 79 -3.10 19.49 6.46
CA LEU A 79 -2.76 18.73 5.26
C LEU A 79 -3.52 19.28 4.05
N GLY A 80 -2.84 19.46 2.92
CA GLY A 80 -3.40 19.81 1.62
C GLY A 80 -3.44 18.62 0.66
N LYS A 81 -4.06 18.79 -0.52
CA LYS A 81 -4.08 17.74 -1.55
C LYS A 81 -2.68 17.36 -2.03
N ARG A 82 -1.74 18.32 -2.03
CA ARG A 82 -0.35 18.09 -2.47
C ARG A 82 0.44 17.19 -1.50
N ASP A 83 0.10 17.19 -0.21
CA ASP A 83 0.73 16.26 0.75
C ASP A 83 0.34 14.81 0.47
N PHE A 84 -0.85 14.56 -0.09
CA PHE A 84 -1.28 13.24 -0.52
C PHE A 84 -0.74 12.85 -1.90
N MET A 85 -0.85 13.76 -2.88
CA MET A 85 -0.43 13.50 -4.27
C MET A 85 1.09 13.44 -4.45
N GLY A 86 1.86 13.99 -3.50
CA GLY A 86 3.29 14.18 -3.62
C GLY A 86 3.68 15.27 -4.62
N THR A 87 4.97 15.45 -4.81
CA THR A 87 5.51 16.32 -5.87
C THR A 87 5.35 15.60 -7.20
N PRO A 88 4.72 16.21 -8.22
CA PRO A 88 4.71 15.66 -9.57
C PRO A 88 6.15 15.35 -9.98
N VAL A 89 6.40 14.14 -10.47
CA VAL A 89 7.68 13.85 -11.12
C VAL A 89 7.73 14.81 -12.30
N SER A 90 8.67 15.74 -12.29
CA SER A 90 8.94 16.56 -13.48
C SER A 90 9.31 15.59 -14.59
N LEU A 91 8.41 15.45 -15.57
CA LEU A 91 8.62 14.70 -16.81
C LEU A 91 9.76 15.31 -17.61
#